data_AF-A0A7V9UKM2-F1
#
_entry.id   AF-A0A7V9UKM2-F1
#
_cell.length_a   1.000
_cell.length_b   1.000
_cell.length_c   1.000
_cell.angle_alpha   90.00
_cell.angle_beta   90.00
_cell.angle_gamma   90.00
#
_symmetry.space_group_name_H-M   'P 1'
#
loop_
_entity.id
_entity.type
_entity.pdbx_description
1 polymer ?
#
loop_
_entity_poly.entity_id
_entity_poly.type
_entity_poly.pdbx_seq_one_letter_code
_entity_poly.pdbx_strand_id
1 'polypeptide(L)'
;MTTRRSWLKNASQMFIYDEPKGYFFGLQIVINAFGEDTLRARFAEVIADPDGTQDVEDIEAKRRYIKRVVALLLDQEAYWSEVFWDYKSDHKEAEAEFESWAAELSAGTATEHEEMGQEVDGAVR
;
A
#
# COMPACT_ATOMS: atom_id res chain seq x y z
N MET A 1 -20.18 24.12 46.46
CA MET A 1 -20.67 24.51 45.13
C MET A 1 -19.65 24.10 44.10
N THR A 2 -19.79 22.88 43.57
CA THR A 2 -18.90 22.35 42.53
C THR A 2 -19.79 21.55 41.57
N THR A 3 -19.36 21.48 40.31
CA THR A 3 -19.71 20.38 39.40
C THR A 3 -21.01 20.51 38.58
N ARG A 4 -21.21 21.66 37.90
CA ARG A 4 -22.03 21.69 36.66
C ARG A 4 -21.22 21.90 35.37
N ARG A 5 -19.93 22.23 35.46
CA ARG A 5 -19.06 22.44 34.27
C ARG A 5 -18.23 21.20 33.87
N SER A 6 -18.13 20.18 34.73
CA SER A 6 -17.33 18.98 34.45
C SER A 6 -18.05 17.99 33.53
N TRP A 7 -19.37 17.83 33.67
CA TRP A 7 -20.12 16.87 32.83
C TRP A 7 -20.21 17.30 31.36
N LEU A 8 -20.24 18.62 31.07
CA LEU A 8 -20.23 19.13 29.70
C LEU A 8 -18.88 18.93 28.98
N LYS A 9 -17.75 18.95 29.72
CA LYS A 9 -16.44 18.59 29.16
C LYS A 9 -16.38 17.12 28.76
N ASN A 10 -16.99 16.24 29.56
CA ASN A 10 -17.07 14.82 29.25
C ASN A 10 -18.06 14.54 28.11
N ALA A 11 -19.17 15.28 28.05
CA ALA A 11 -20.12 15.20 26.94
C ALA A 11 -19.50 15.66 25.62
N SER A 12 -18.69 16.73 25.62
CA SER A 12 -17.98 17.17 24.42
C SER A 12 -16.94 16.16 23.91
N GLN A 13 -16.33 15.36 24.79
CA GLN A 13 -15.46 14.24 24.38
C GLN A 13 -16.22 13.07 23.77
N MET A 14 -17.50 12.90 24.15
CA MET A 14 -18.40 11.88 23.60
C MET A 14 -18.88 12.20 22.18
N PHE A 15 -18.73 13.46 21.75
CA PHE A 15 -19.09 13.97 20.42
C PHE A 15 -17.87 14.47 19.62
N ILE A 16 -16.65 14.16 20.05
CA ILE A 16 -15.51 14.23 19.14
C ILE A 16 -15.79 13.12 18.13
N TYR A 17 -16.22 13.55 16.94
CA TYR A 17 -16.30 12.73 15.74
C TYR A 17 -15.11 11.76 15.75
N ASP A 18 -15.41 10.47 15.66
CA ASP A 18 -14.39 9.47 15.34
C ASP A 18 -13.88 9.87 13.95
N GLU A 19 -12.85 10.72 13.91
CA GLU A 19 -12.11 10.98 12.68
C GLU A 19 -11.77 9.61 12.12
N PRO A 20 -12.05 9.33 10.83
CA PRO A 20 -11.84 8.01 10.28
C PRO A 20 -10.38 7.63 10.53
N LYS A 21 -10.16 6.71 11.46
CA LYS A 21 -8.83 6.37 12.00
C LYS A 21 -7.92 5.66 10.98
N GLY A 22 -8.39 5.51 9.75
CA GLY A 22 -7.69 4.87 8.63
C GLY A 22 -8.63 3.88 7.96
N TYR A 23 -8.42 3.66 6.66
CA TYR A 23 -9.05 2.58 5.89
C TYR A 23 -7.95 1.81 5.17
N PHE A 24 -8.20 0.53 4.90
CA PHE A 24 -7.32 -0.30 4.11
C PHE A 24 -7.89 -0.49 2.71
N PHE A 25 -7.03 -0.38 1.71
CA PHE A 25 -7.31 -0.79 0.34
C PHE A 25 -6.11 -1.57 -0.18
N GLY A 26 -6.29 -2.87 -0.38
CA GLY A 26 -5.30 -3.77 -0.95
C GLY A 26 -5.64 -4.08 -2.40
N LEU A 27 -4.62 -4.11 -3.26
CA LEU A 27 -4.74 -4.46 -4.66
C LEU A 27 -3.55 -5.31 -5.08
N GLN A 28 -3.81 -6.50 -5.62
CA GLN A 28 -2.82 -7.38 -6.21
C GLN A 28 -3.27 -7.73 -7.63
N ILE A 29 -2.39 -7.50 -8.60
CA ILE A 29 -2.68 -7.72 -10.01
C ILE A 29 -1.52 -8.51 -10.62
N VAL A 30 -1.85 -9.52 -11.42
CA VAL A 30 -0.90 -10.17 -12.32
C VAL A 30 -1.01 -9.50 -13.69
N ILE A 31 0.11 -8.94 -14.16
CA ILE A 31 0.20 -8.29 -15.46
C ILE A 31 1.09 -9.14 -16.36
N ASN A 32 0.53 -9.63 -17.47
CA ASN A 32 1.28 -10.37 -18.46
C ASN A 32 2.10 -9.41 -19.32
N ALA A 33 3.35 -9.18 -18.95
CA ALA A 33 4.28 -8.40 -19.76
C ALA A 33 4.72 -9.23 -20.98
N PHE A 34 3.86 -9.31 -22.02
CA PHE A 34 4.21 -9.92 -23.30
C PHE A 34 5.20 -9.00 -24.04
N GLY A 35 6.49 -9.13 -23.72
CA GLY A 35 7.60 -8.51 -24.45
C GLY A 35 7.88 -7.03 -24.16
N GLU A 36 7.08 -6.35 -23.34
CA GLU A 36 7.36 -4.96 -22.93
C GLU A 36 8.24 -4.94 -21.67
N ASP A 37 9.55 -5.03 -21.90
CA ASP A 37 10.61 -5.10 -20.87
C ASP A 37 10.71 -3.82 -20.00
N THR A 38 9.94 -2.78 -20.34
CA THR A 38 9.99 -1.47 -19.70
C THR A 38 8.95 -1.30 -18.59
N LEU A 39 7.93 -2.17 -18.49
CA LEU A 39 6.86 -1.99 -17.51
C LEU A 39 7.38 -2.01 -16.08
N ARG A 40 8.26 -2.98 -15.77
CA ARG A 40 8.92 -3.09 -14.46
C ARG A 40 9.75 -1.84 -14.15
N ALA A 41 10.46 -1.30 -15.14
CA ALA A 41 11.26 -0.09 -14.99
C ALA A 41 10.37 1.14 -14.73
N ARG A 42 9.25 1.29 -15.45
CA ARG A 42 8.28 2.39 -15.25
C ARG A 42 7.67 2.34 -13.85
N PHE A 43 7.31 1.16 -13.33
CA PHE A 43 6.86 1.02 -11.95
C PHE A 43 7.96 1.38 -10.95
N ALA A 44 9.20 0.92 -11.18
CA ALA A 44 10.34 1.25 -10.33
C ALA A 44 10.62 2.76 -10.28
N GLU A 45 10.50 3.47 -11.42
CA GLU A 45 10.63 4.93 -11.49
C GLU A 45 9.56 5.64 -10.67
N VAL A 46 8.29 5.24 -10.79
CA VAL A 46 7.19 5.82 -10.01
C VAL A 46 7.37 5.56 -8.51
N ILE A 47 7.81 4.36 -8.11
CA ILE A 47 8.04 4.00 -6.70
C ILE A 47 9.26 4.72 -6.12
N ALA A 48 10.34 4.85 -6.89
CA ALA A 48 11.58 5.51 -6.45
C ALA A 48 11.45 7.03 -6.35
N ASP A 49 10.50 7.62 -7.08
CA ASP A 49 10.16 9.03 -7.06
C ASP A 49 8.72 9.27 -6.56
N PRO A 50 8.45 9.10 -5.25
CA PRO A 50 7.16 9.43 -4.66
C PRO A 50 7.05 10.96 -4.50
N ASP A 51 6.96 11.68 -5.63
CA ASP A 51 6.59 13.10 -5.80
C ASP A 51 7.02 14.07 -4.67
N GLY A 52 8.20 13.79 -4.12
CA GLY A 52 8.92 14.56 -3.12
C GLY A 52 8.12 14.97 -1.89
N THR A 53 7.80 14.03 -0.99
CA THR A 53 8.02 14.19 0.46
C THR A 53 7.75 12.87 1.20
N GLN A 54 8.72 12.39 1.99
CA GLN A 54 8.44 11.45 3.10
C GLN A 54 7.56 12.07 4.19
N ASP A 55 7.20 13.35 4.02
CA ASP A 55 6.26 14.06 4.86
C ASP A 55 4.85 13.48 4.69
N VAL A 56 4.41 12.84 5.76
CA VAL A 56 3.10 12.21 5.87
C VAL A 56 1.99 13.28 5.80
N GLU A 57 2.32 14.57 5.96
CA GLU A 57 1.35 15.65 5.98
C GLU A 57 1.03 16.27 4.60
N ASP A 58 1.82 16.02 3.54
CA ASP A 58 1.48 16.50 2.17
C ASP A 58 0.47 15.58 1.47
N ILE A 59 -0.81 15.87 1.69
CA ILE A 59 -1.94 15.16 1.09
C ILE A 59 -1.94 15.27 -0.44
N GLU A 60 -1.53 16.40 -1.02
CA GLU A 60 -1.56 16.59 -2.47
C GLU A 60 -0.43 15.81 -3.15
N ALA A 61 0.76 15.72 -2.54
CA ALA A 61 1.83 14.84 -3.00
C ALA A 61 1.38 13.37 -3.01
N LYS A 62 0.76 12.89 -1.92
CA LYS A 62 0.18 11.54 -1.85
C LYS A 62 -0.84 11.28 -2.95
N ARG A 63 -1.75 12.24 -3.17
CA ARG A 63 -2.76 12.13 -4.23
C ARG A 63 -2.12 12.06 -5.62
N ARG A 64 -1.10 12.87 -5.92
CA ARG A 64 -0.39 12.82 -7.21
C ARG A 64 0.32 11.48 -7.40
N TYR A 65 1.01 10.99 -6.36
CA TYR A 65 1.65 9.68 -6.38
C TYR A 65 0.66 8.56 -6.70
N ILE A 66 -0.47 8.48 -5.97
CA ILE A 66 -1.50 7.46 -6.23
C ILE A 66 -2.04 7.57 -7.65
N LYS A 67 -2.28 8.78 -8.16
CA LYS A 67 -2.72 8.99 -9.56
C LYS A 67 -1.71 8.49 -10.57
N ARG A 68 -0.40 8.68 -10.34
CA ARG A 68 0.67 8.17 -11.22
C ARG A 68 0.65 6.63 -11.25
N VAL A 69 0.50 5.98 -10.09
CA VAL A 69 0.39 4.51 -9.99
C VAL A 69 -0.86 4.01 -10.72
N VAL A 70 -2.02 4.62 -10.48
CA VAL A 70 -3.28 4.24 -11.14
C VAL A 70 -3.22 4.44 -12.66
N ALA A 71 -2.64 5.54 -13.14
CA ALA A 71 -2.47 5.76 -14.57
C ALA A 71 -1.61 4.66 -15.22
N LEU A 72 -0.52 4.25 -14.58
CA LEU A 72 0.33 3.18 -15.06
C LEU A 72 -0.38 1.82 -15.08
N LEU A 73 -1.23 1.55 -14.08
CA LEU A 73 -2.05 0.33 -14.05
C LEU A 73 -3.07 0.31 -15.20
N LEU A 74 -3.80 1.42 -15.40
CA LEU A 74 -4.82 1.54 -16.45
C LEU A 74 -4.23 1.44 -17.86
N ASP A 75 -3.03 1.99 -18.08
CA ASP A 75 -2.28 1.83 -19.34
C ASP A 75 -2.06 0.34 -19.71
N GLN A 76 -2.07 -0.55 -18.72
CA GLN A 76 -1.79 -1.97 -18.87
C GLN A 76 -3.03 -2.86 -18.74
N GLU A 77 -4.24 -2.28 -18.66
CA GLU A 77 -5.49 -3.02 -18.38
C GLU A 77 -5.71 -4.20 -19.33
N ALA A 78 -5.35 -4.05 -20.61
CA ALA A 78 -5.47 -5.11 -21.62
C ALA A 78 -4.60 -6.36 -21.32
N TYR A 79 -3.63 -6.25 -20.42
CA TYR A 79 -2.68 -7.31 -20.07
C TYR A 79 -2.89 -7.88 -18.67
N TRP A 80 -3.91 -7.42 -17.94
CA TRP A 80 -4.24 -7.99 -16.63
C TRP A 80 -4.80 -9.41 -16.82
N SER A 81 -4.34 -10.36 -16.02
CA SER A 81 -4.84 -11.73 -16.03
C SER A 81 -5.63 -12.07 -14.79
N GLU A 82 -5.05 -11.81 -13.61
CA GLU A 82 -5.64 -12.10 -12.32
C GLU A 82 -5.64 -10.83 -11.47
N VAL A 83 -6.77 -10.55 -10.81
CA VAL A 83 -6.96 -9.35 -9.98
C VAL A 83 -7.60 -9.76 -8.66
N PHE A 84 -6.96 -9.40 -7.56
CA PHE A 84 -7.50 -9.50 -6.22
C PHE A 84 -7.49 -8.13 -5.55
N TRP A 85 -8.57 -7.80 -4.84
CA TRP A 85 -8.66 -6.55 -4.10
C TRP A 85 -9.44 -6.77 -2.80
N ASP A 86 -9.11 -5.98 -1.79
CA ASP A 86 -9.81 -5.97 -0.51
C ASP A 86 -9.90 -4.55 0.04
N TYR A 87 -10.97 -4.29 0.79
CA TYR A 87 -11.26 -3.00 1.38
C TYR A 87 -11.83 -3.17 2.79
N LYS A 88 -11.18 -2.54 3.77
CA LYS A 88 -11.67 -2.48 5.15
C LYS A 88 -11.93 -1.03 5.56
N SER A 89 -13.15 -0.76 5.99
CA SER A 89 -13.57 0.54 6.51
C SER A 89 -13.54 0.63 8.03
N ASP A 90 -13.59 -0.50 8.74
CA ASP A 90 -13.36 -0.53 10.18
C ASP A 90 -11.86 -0.38 10.45
N HIS A 91 -11.51 0.51 11.38
CA HIS A 91 -10.11 0.86 11.64
C HIS A 91 -9.28 -0.32 12.14
N LYS A 92 -9.83 -1.13 13.05
CA LYS A 92 -9.08 -2.26 13.62
C LYS A 92 -8.88 -3.35 12.58
N GLU A 93 -9.91 -3.61 11.79
CA GLU A 93 -9.81 -4.55 10.67
C GLU A 93 -8.83 -4.05 9.61
N ALA A 94 -8.84 -2.75 9.30
CA ALA A 94 -7.91 -2.14 8.35
C ALA A 94 -6.45 -2.24 8.79
N GLU A 95 -6.17 -1.95 10.07
CA GLU A 95 -4.83 -2.05 10.63
C GLU A 95 -4.34 -3.52 10.63
N ALA A 96 -5.18 -4.45 11.07
CA ALA A 96 -4.85 -5.87 11.08
C ALA A 96 -4.61 -6.44 9.66
N GLU A 97 -5.44 -6.08 8.69
CA GLU A 97 -5.28 -6.52 7.29
C GLU A 97 -3.99 -5.96 6.67
N PHE A 98 -3.70 -4.67 6.92
CA PHE A 98 -2.47 -4.05 6.47
C PHE A 98 -1.23 -4.76 7.03
N GLU A 99 -1.20 -5.03 8.33
CA GLU A 99 -0.10 -5.74 8.98
C GLU A 99 0.07 -7.16 8.42
N SER A 100 -1.02 -7.87 8.17
CA SER A 100 -0.99 -9.22 7.58
C SER A 100 -0.36 -9.18 6.18
N TRP A 101 -0.82 -8.31 5.30
CA TRP A 101 -0.28 -8.19 3.93
C TRP A 101 1.18 -7.73 3.94
N ALA A 102 1.53 -6.78 4.81
CA ALA A 102 2.91 -6.31 4.94
C ALA A 102 3.83 -7.44 5.41
N ALA A 103 3.37 -8.28 6.35
CA ALA A 103 4.11 -9.44 6.82
C ALA A 103 4.27 -10.50 5.71
N GLU A 104 3.21 -10.81 4.96
CA GLU A 104 3.25 -11.76 3.84
C GLU A 104 4.21 -11.30 2.73
N LEU A 105 4.14 -10.03 2.33
CA LEU A 105 5.04 -9.44 1.33
C LEU A 105 6.51 -9.46 1.80
N SER A 106 6.75 -9.14 3.08
CA SER A 106 8.09 -9.16 3.66
C SER A 106 8.66 -10.57 3.75
N ALA A 107 7.84 -11.56 4.14
CA ALA A 107 8.22 -12.96 4.18
C ALA A 107 8.54 -13.50 2.79
N GLY A 108 7.68 -13.21 1.79
CA GLY A 108 7.91 -13.58 0.40
C GLY A 108 9.22 -13.03 -0.16
N THR A 109 9.46 -11.73 0.03
CA THR A 109 10.70 -11.05 -0.41
C THR A 109 11.95 -11.62 0.26
N ALA A 110 11.86 -12.04 1.53
CA ALA A 110 12.97 -12.65 2.24
C ALA A 110 13.36 -14.02 1.66
N THR A 111 12.38 -14.85 1.31
CA THR A 111 12.61 -16.13 0.60
C THR A 111 13.10 -15.95 -0.84
N GLU A 112 12.64 -14.92 -1.58
CA GLU A 112 13.16 -14.64 -2.92
C GLU A 112 14.67 -14.33 -2.92
N HIS A 113 15.16 -13.59 -1.92
CA HIS A 113 16.60 -13.33 -1.80
C HIS A 113 17.42 -14.60 -1.50
N GLU A 114 16.82 -15.56 -0.77
CA GLU A 114 17.45 -16.84 -0.44
C GLU A 114 17.49 -17.80 -1.64
N GLU A 115 16.45 -17.80 -2.49
CA GLU A 115 16.37 -18.62 -3.71
C GLU A 115 17.17 -18.06 -4.89
N MET A 116 17.33 -16.73 -4.97
CA MET A 116 18.20 -16.07 -5.96
C MET A 116 19.69 -16.08 -5.57
N GLY A 117 20.03 -16.57 -4.37
CA GLY A 117 21.39 -16.69 -3.84
C GLY A 117 22.16 -17.95 -4.25
N GLN A 118 21.58 -18.83 -5.07
CA GLN A 118 22.29 -19.95 -5.70
C GLN A 118 22.54 -19.67 -7.18
N GLU A 119 23.43 -18.71 -7.48
CA GLU A 119 24.13 -18.71 -8.76
C GLU A 119 24.98 -19.98 -8.86
N VAL A 120 24.50 -20.89 -9.72
CA VAL A 120 25.22 -21.87 -10.56
C VAL A 120 26.57 -22.32 -9.99
N ASP A 121 26.56 -23.44 -9.27
CA ASP A 121 27.77 -24.22 -9.06
C ASP A 121 28.26 -24.70 -10.44
N GLY A 122 29.42 -24.20 -10.85
CA GLY A 122 29.98 -24.37 -12.19
C GLY A 122 30.21 -25.85 -12.50
N ALA A 123 29.28 -26.45 -13.23
CA ALA A 123 29.46 -27.74 -13.86
C ALA A 123 29.12 -27.65 -15.35
N VAL A 124 30.17 -27.63 -16.18
CA VAL A 124 30.45 -28.64 -17.23
C VAL A 124 31.27 -28.02 -18.37
N ARG A 125 32.54 -28.49 -18.43
CA ARG A 125 33.52 -28.57 -19.55
C ARG A 125 34.11 -27.31 -20.17
#